data_AF-A0A0A1PIY5-F1
#
_entry.id   AF-A0A0A1PIY5-F1
#
_cell.length_a   1.000
_cell.length_b   1.000
_cell.length_c   1.000
_cell.angle_alpha   90.00
_cell.angle_beta   90.00
_cell.angle_gamma   90.00
#
_symmetry.space_group_name_H-M   'P 1'
#
loop_
_entity.id
_entity.type
_entity.pdbx_description
1 polymer ?
#
loop_
_entity_poly.entity_id
_entity_poly.type
_entity_poly.pdbx_seq_one_letter_code
_entity_poly.pdbx_strand_id
1 'polypeptide(L)'
;MDARTSDSAATLAEPPMDGAVVTPKGRLAHVLERFPPVVMLALFWLVLMLAVALAADLIQPYDFKALDLRGRLNPPVFMTGGSWRHLLGSDELGRDVLSRLIVSIRLSLSLAFMATLISATLGVSLGFLAAYFRGRVEQLVLMIIDAQASMPFMIIALAVLAFFGNSLVLFTVLMGFHGWERIARIARGLAIAANEHGYATAVRDLGASPWRIYGRHILPNIASTLIVSMTLTFPEVILLESGLSFLGLGVQPPLTSLGNMVGYGREYIQTAPWILIAPCTVIVLTTLSVSILGDWLRDRLDPTLK
;
A
#
# COMPACT_ATOMS: atom_id res chain seq x y z
N MET A 1 -70.40 -39.17 33.47
CA MET A 1 -70.50 -37.91 32.70
C MET A 1 -69.73 -36.89 33.50
N ASP A 2 -68.68 -36.35 32.88
CA ASP A 2 -67.77 -35.30 33.35
C ASP A 2 -66.92 -35.57 34.61
N ALA A 3 -65.72 -35.03 34.77
CA ALA A 3 -64.54 -34.74 33.93
C ALA A 3 -63.51 -34.16 34.91
N ARG A 4 -62.22 -34.50 34.71
CA ARG A 4 -61.02 -33.87 35.30
C ARG A 4 -60.74 -34.18 36.78
N THR A 5 -59.61 -34.83 37.05
CA THR A 5 -58.33 -34.18 37.43
C THR A 5 -57.30 -35.29 37.69
N SER A 6 -56.31 -35.46 36.82
CA SER A 6 -55.11 -36.25 37.11
C SER A 6 -53.97 -35.30 37.45
N ASP A 7 -53.50 -35.45 38.67
CA ASP A 7 -52.39 -34.76 39.32
C ASP A 7 -51.06 -35.12 38.64
N SER A 8 -50.25 -34.11 38.32
CA SER A 8 -48.95 -34.27 37.67
C SER A 8 -47.85 -34.11 38.72
N ALA A 9 -47.35 -35.24 39.22
CA ALA A 9 -46.25 -35.28 40.18
C ALA A 9 -44.93 -34.82 39.54
N ALA A 10 -44.20 -34.03 40.32
CA ALA A 10 -42.96 -33.35 40.00
C ALA A 10 -41.74 -34.29 39.87
N THR A 11 -40.89 -34.00 38.89
CA THR A 11 -39.45 -34.32 38.90
C THR A 11 -38.68 -33.07 38.48
N LEU A 12 -38.11 -32.38 39.47
CA LEU A 12 -37.22 -31.24 39.27
C LEU A 12 -35.86 -31.76 38.77
N ALA A 13 -35.58 -31.58 37.48
CA ALA A 13 -34.24 -31.74 36.95
C ALA A 13 -33.49 -30.40 37.14
N GLU A 14 -32.47 -30.39 38.00
CA GLU A 14 -31.53 -29.27 38.11
C GLU A 14 -30.75 -29.11 36.78
N PRO A 15 -30.57 -27.89 36.26
CA PRO A 15 -29.74 -27.68 35.09
C PRO A 15 -28.25 -27.89 35.45
N PRO A 16 -27.44 -28.48 34.55
CA PRO A 16 -26.01 -28.62 34.79
C PRO A 16 -25.36 -27.23 34.84
N MET A 17 -24.78 -26.90 35.99
CA MET A 17 -23.90 -25.77 36.19
C MET A 17 -22.56 -26.06 35.51
N ASP A 18 -22.52 -25.96 34.19
CA ASP A 18 -21.28 -25.99 33.43
C ASP A 18 -20.54 -24.68 33.68
N GLY A 19 -19.76 -24.67 34.75
CA GLY A 19 -18.80 -23.62 35.06
C GLY A 19 -17.75 -23.60 33.96
N ALA A 20 -18.02 -22.85 32.90
CA ALA A 20 -17.00 -22.48 31.92
C ALA A 20 -15.90 -21.73 32.68
N VAL A 21 -14.86 -22.46 33.07
CA VAL A 21 -13.61 -21.91 33.58
C VAL A 21 -13.03 -21.08 32.44
N VAL A 22 -13.34 -19.80 32.43
CA VAL A 22 -12.65 -18.81 31.59
C VAL A 22 -11.22 -18.76 32.11
N THR A 23 -10.39 -19.65 31.57
CA THR A 23 -8.96 -19.61 31.82
C THR A 23 -8.46 -18.24 31.37
N PRO A 24 -7.76 -17.48 32.23
CA PRO A 24 -7.21 -16.20 31.83
C PRO A 24 -6.13 -16.48 30.79
N LYS A 25 -6.50 -16.39 29.50
CA LYS A 25 -5.56 -16.44 28.38
C LYS A 25 -4.45 -15.42 28.68
N GLY A 26 -3.22 -15.91 28.83
CA GLY A 26 -2.09 -15.06 29.19
C GLY A 26 -1.93 -13.89 28.22
N ARG A 27 -1.36 -12.78 28.69
CA ARG A 27 -1.14 -11.55 27.88
C ARG A 27 -0.61 -11.81 26.46
N LEU A 28 0.23 -12.84 26.28
CA LEU A 28 0.72 -13.25 24.95
C LEU A 28 -0.36 -13.79 24.02
N ALA A 29 -1.29 -14.62 24.52
CA ALA A 29 -2.38 -15.17 23.73
C ALA A 29 -3.34 -14.07 23.26
N HIS A 30 -3.58 -13.06 24.09
CA HIS A 30 -4.41 -11.92 23.71
C HIS A 30 -3.72 -10.97 22.71
N VAL A 31 -2.39 -10.84 22.77
CA VAL A 31 -1.59 -10.11 21.76
C VAL A 31 -1.53 -10.88 20.45
N LEU A 32 -1.40 -12.21 20.47
CA LEU A 32 -1.39 -13.07 19.28
C LEU A 32 -2.77 -13.19 18.61
N GLU A 33 -3.85 -13.15 19.39
CA GLU A 33 -5.22 -13.00 18.85
C GLU A 33 -5.47 -11.61 18.26
N ARG A 34 -4.71 -10.60 18.71
CA ARG A 34 -4.79 -9.23 18.18
C ARG A 34 -3.90 -9.03 16.95
N PHE A 35 -2.71 -9.60 16.94
CA PHE A 35 -1.71 -9.52 15.87
C PHE A 35 -1.17 -10.93 15.55
N PRO A 36 -1.66 -11.56 14.47
CA PRO A 36 -1.08 -12.79 13.99
C PRO A 36 0.45 -12.63 13.76
N PRO A 37 1.26 -13.68 13.96
CA PRO A 37 2.72 -13.59 13.80
C PRO A 37 3.14 -13.11 12.41
N VAL A 38 2.35 -13.45 11.38
CA VAL A 38 2.54 -12.98 10.01
C VAL A 38 2.41 -11.45 9.89
N VAL A 39 1.45 -10.85 10.60
CA VAL A 39 1.25 -9.39 10.63
C VAL A 39 2.38 -8.70 11.39
N MET A 40 2.87 -9.32 12.47
CA MET A 40 4.04 -8.80 13.21
C MET A 40 5.31 -8.80 12.34
N LEU A 41 5.53 -9.87 11.57
CA LEU A 41 6.66 -9.96 10.64
C LEU A 41 6.55 -8.92 9.52
N ALA A 42 5.36 -8.76 8.93
CA ALA A 42 5.09 -7.74 7.93
C ALA A 42 5.34 -6.33 8.48
N LEU A 43 4.83 -6.04 9.69
CA LEU A 43 5.05 -4.75 10.34
C LEU A 43 6.53 -4.50 10.63
N PHE A 44 7.25 -5.52 11.13
CA PHE A 44 8.69 -5.43 11.34
C PHE A 44 9.44 -5.11 10.04
N TRP A 45 9.11 -5.81 8.95
CA TRP A 45 9.73 -5.55 7.65
C TRP A 45 9.47 -4.13 7.16
N LEU A 46 8.24 -3.62 7.27
CA LEU A 46 7.90 -2.25 6.86
C LEU A 46 8.63 -1.20 7.71
N VAL A 47 8.70 -1.41 9.02
CA VAL A 47 9.46 -0.52 9.92
C VAL A 47 10.94 -0.55 9.57
N LEU A 48 11.50 -1.71 9.27
CA LEU A 48 12.89 -1.85 8.82
C LEU A 48 13.13 -1.09 7.51
N MET A 49 12.27 -1.28 6.50
CA MET A 49 12.38 -0.58 5.22
C MET A 49 12.24 0.94 5.38
N LEU A 50 11.35 1.40 6.26
CA LEU A 50 11.22 2.82 6.59
C LEU A 50 12.48 3.35 7.28
N ALA A 51 13.04 2.60 8.23
CA ALA A 51 14.29 2.97 8.90
C ALA A 51 15.46 3.07 7.92
N VAL A 52 15.59 2.09 7.01
CA VAL A 52 16.58 2.10 5.92
C VAL A 52 16.38 3.32 5.00
N ALA A 53 15.14 3.60 4.61
CA ALA A 53 14.81 4.74 3.77
C ALA A 53 15.17 6.08 4.43
N LEU A 54 14.85 6.26 5.71
CA LEU A 54 15.16 7.50 6.41
C LEU A 54 16.67 7.65 6.68
N ALA A 55 17.32 6.58 7.14
CA ALA A 55 18.73 6.59 7.50
C ALA A 55 19.70 6.42 6.31
N ALA A 56 19.21 6.35 5.07
CA ALA A 56 19.99 5.97 3.89
C ALA A 56 21.34 6.71 3.74
N ASP A 57 21.39 8.02 3.98
CA ASP A 57 22.63 8.81 3.89
C ASP A 57 23.66 8.44 4.96
N LEU A 58 23.21 7.94 6.11
CA LEU A 58 24.07 7.54 7.23
C LEU A 58 24.54 6.09 7.10
N ILE A 59 23.69 5.21 6.55
CA ILE A 59 23.97 3.76 6.50
C ILE A 59 24.60 3.30 5.19
N GLN A 60 24.59 4.11 4.13
CA GLN A 60 25.22 3.74 2.86
C GLN A 60 26.74 3.61 3.06
N PRO A 61 27.36 2.44 2.75
CA PRO A 61 28.80 2.26 2.93
C PRO A 61 29.65 3.14 2.00
N TYR A 62 29.15 3.39 0.79
CA TYR A 62 29.82 4.19 -0.23
C TYR A 62 28.82 5.18 -0.86
N ASP A 63 29.35 6.17 -1.58
CA ASP A 63 28.50 6.97 -2.47
C ASP A 63 27.95 6.06 -3.57
N PHE A 64 26.62 6.00 -3.70
CA PHE A 64 25.91 5.21 -4.69
C PHE A 64 26.27 5.56 -6.15
N LYS A 65 26.87 6.73 -6.37
CA LYS A 65 27.36 7.19 -7.69
C LYS A 65 28.83 6.85 -7.94
N ALA A 66 29.59 6.44 -6.91
CA ALA A 66 31.02 6.21 -7.03
C ALA A 66 31.35 5.05 -7.96
N LEU A 67 32.10 5.34 -9.03
CA LEU A 67 32.48 4.38 -10.06
C LEU A 67 33.84 3.76 -9.74
N ASP A 68 33.96 2.43 -9.88
CA ASP A 68 35.21 1.69 -9.78
C ASP A 68 35.30 0.65 -10.90
N LEU A 69 35.73 1.10 -12.08
CA LEU A 69 35.77 0.25 -13.29
C LEU A 69 36.71 -0.97 -13.17
N ARG A 70 37.62 -0.99 -12.19
CA ARG A 70 38.49 -2.15 -11.94
C ARG A 70 37.77 -3.22 -11.12
N GLY A 71 36.80 -2.83 -10.31
CA GLY A 71 36.01 -3.73 -9.47
C GLY A 71 34.62 -4.02 -10.05
N ARG A 72 34.47 -4.12 -11.37
CA ARG A 72 33.18 -4.41 -12.02
C ARG A 72 32.74 -5.84 -11.75
N LEU A 73 31.43 -6.02 -11.48
CA LEU A 73 30.82 -7.34 -11.28
C LEU A 73 31.55 -8.20 -10.23
N ASN A 74 32.08 -7.55 -9.18
CA ASN A 74 32.67 -8.27 -8.05
C ASN A 74 31.55 -9.00 -7.31
N PRO A 75 31.70 -10.31 -7.05
CA PRO A 75 30.67 -11.08 -6.37
C PRO A 75 30.50 -10.63 -4.91
N PRO A 76 29.31 -10.86 -4.33
CA PRO A 76 29.04 -10.59 -2.93
C PRO A 76 29.85 -11.51 -2.01
N VAL A 77 29.98 -11.12 -0.74
CA VAL A 77 30.81 -11.84 0.27
C VAL A 77 30.43 -13.31 0.47
N PHE A 78 29.18 -13.67 0.19
CA PHE A 78 28.64 -15.02 0.35
C PHE A 78 28.85 -15.91 -0.89
N MET A 79 29.46 -15.38 -1.96
CA MET A 79 29.82 -16.13 -3.16
C MET A 79 31.34 -16.29 -3.29
N THR A 80 31.77 -17.30 -4.05
CA THR A 80 33.19 -17.56 -4.31
C THR A 80 33.83 -16.37 -5.02
N GLY A 81 34.94 -15.85 -4.47
CA GLY A 81 35.62 -14.65 -4.97
C GLY A 81 35.08 -13.34 -4.39
N GLY A 82 34.14 -13.40 -3.44
CA GLY A 82 33.55 -12.23 -2.79
C GLY A 82 34.51 -11.47 -1.88
N SER A 83 34.28 -10.16 -1.75
CA SER A 83 35.09 -9.26 -0.91
C SER A 83 34.24 -8.49 0.08
N TRP A 84 34.71 -8.37 1.32
CA TRP A 84 34.08 -7.56 2.37
C TRP A 84 33.98 -6.07 2.02
N ARG A 85 34.72 -5.62 0.99
CA ARG A 85 34.60 -4.27 0.46
C ARG A 85 33.19 -4.00 -0.09
N HIS A 86 32.56 -4.97 -0.75
CA HIS A 86 31.23 -4.82 -1.33
C HIS A 86 30.31 -5.96 -0.85
N LEU A 87 29.52 -5.70 0.19
CA LEU A 87 28.76 -6.74 0.90
C LEU A 87 27.80 -7.50 -0.04
N LEU A 88 27.05 -6.77 -0.88
CA LEU A 88 26.15 -7.32 -1.90
C LEU A 88 26.80 -7.37 -3.30
N GLY A 89 28.11 -7.21 -3.39
CA GLY A 89 28.85 -7.15 -4.65
C GLY A 89 28.75 -5.78 -5.33
N SER A 90 29.32 -5.69 -6.52
CA SER A 90 29.30 -4.49 -7.35
C SER A 90 28.55 -4.71 -8.66
N ASP A 91 28.15 -3.59 -9.28
CA ASP A 91 27.42 -3.60 -10.54
C ASP A 91 28.34 -3.52 -11.78
N GLU A 92 27.73 -3.38 -12.95
CA GLU A 92 28.42 -3.30 -14.24
C GLU A 92 29.34 -2.09 -14.39
N LEU A 93 29.23 -1.07 -13.55
CA LEU A 93 30.15 0.07 -13.50
C LEU A 93 31.03 0.05 -12.23
N GLY A 94 30.98 -1.04 -11.47
CA GLY A 94 31.72 -1.22 -10.23
C GLY A 94 31.17 -0.42 -9.05
N ARG A 95 29.93 0.07 -9.15
CA ARG A 95 29.26 0.75 -8.02
C ARG A 95 28.80 -0.29 -7.01
N ASP A 96 28.78 0.08 -5.74
CA ASP A 96 28.36 -0.79 -4.65
C ASP A 96 26.85 -1.07 -4.70
N VAL A 97 26.46 -2.35 -4.85
CA VAL A 97 25.04 -2.74 -4.99
C VAL A 97 24.25 -2.47 -3.72
N LEU A 98 24.86 -2.60 -2.54
CA LEU A 98 24.17 -2.33 -1.26
C LEU A 98 23.84 -0.85 -1.09
N SER A 99 24.80 0.03 -1.36
CA SER A 99 24.61 1.49 -1.31
C SER A 99 23.52 1.92 -2.29
N ARG A 100 23.54 1.37 -3.51
CA ARG A 100 22.50 1.59 -4.52
C ARG A 100 21.13 1.06 -4.10
N LEU A 101 21.09 -0.09 -3.43
CA LEU A 101 19.84 -0.68 -2.94
C LEU A 101 19.22 0.20 -1.85
N ILE A 102 20.01 0.67 -0.90
CA ILE A 102 19.59 1.55 0.20
C ILE A 102 18.97 2.85 -0.34
N VAL A 103 19.64 3.51 -1.30
CA VAL A 103 19.11 4.73 -1.93
C VAL A 103 17.86 4.43 -2.78
N SER A 104 17.85 3.29 -3.49
CA SER A 104 16.70 2.84 -4.26
C SER A 104 15.47 2.57 -3.40
N ILE A 105 15.65 1.99 -2.19
CA ILE A 105 14.58 1.80 -1.20
C ILE A 105 13.97 3.14 -0.83
N ARG A 106 14.80 4.13 -0.47
CA ARG A 106 14.33 5.47 -0.14
C ARG A 106 13.53 6.07 -1.28
N LEU A 107 14.06 6.02 -2.51
CA LEU A 107 13.43 6.66 -3.66
C LEU A 107 12.12 5.98 -4.05
N SER A 108 12.09 4.65 -4.21
CA SER A 108 10.89 3.90 -4.59
C SER A 108 9.78 4.01 -3.54
N LEU A 109 10.11 3.96 -2.24
CA LEU A 109 9.11 4.14 -1.18
C LEU A 109 8.55 5.58 -1.14
N SER A 110 9.41 6.58 -1.34
CA SER A 110 8.98 7.98 -1.40
C SER A 110 8.06 8.22 -2.61
N LEU A 111 8.41 7.67 -3.76
CA LEU A 111 7.59 7.74 -4.98
C LEU A 111 6.22 7.07 -4.77
N ALA A 112 6.20 5.84 -4.26
CA ALA A 112 4.97 5.12 -4.01
C ALA A 112 4.08 5.82 -2.99
N PHE A 113 4.67 6.39 -1.93
CA PHE A 113 3.94 7.14 -0.92
C PHE A 113 3.30 8.40 -1.50
N MET A 114 4.08 9.22 -2.22
CA MET A 114 3.60 10.46 -2.82
C MET A 114 2.53 10.20 -3.88
N ALA A 115 2.74 9.20 -4.73
CA ALA A 115 1.75 8.79 -5.73
C ALA A 115 0.44 8.30 -5.08
N THR A 116 0.53 7.45 -4.05
CA THR A 116 -0.66 6.99 -3.31
C THR A 116 -1.41 8.15 -2.67
N LEU A 117 -0.69 9.15 -2.14
CA LEU A 117 -1.30 10.36 -1.57
C LEU A 117 -2.00 11.21 -2.63
N ILE A 118 -1.37 11.41 -3.80
CA ILE A 118 -1.97 12.11 -4.94
C ILE A 118 -3.24 11.37 -5.41
N SER A 119 -3.16 10.06 -5.56
CA SER A 119 -4.29 9.20 -5.96
C SER A 119 -5.45 9.29 -4.97
N ALA A 120 -5.15 9.22 -3.67
CA ALA A 120 -6.15 9.32 -2.62
C ALA A 120 -6.80 10.71 -2.56
N THR A 121 -6.01 11.77 -2.63
CA THR A 121 -6.53 13.15 -2.60
C THR A 121 -7.38 13.46 -3.83
N LEU A 122 -6.92 13.08 -5.02
CA LEU A 122 -7.67 13.23 -6.27
C LEU A 122 -8.96 12.38 -6.26
N GLY A 123 -8.86 11.12 -5.86
CA GLY A 123 -10.00 10.20 -5.81
C GLY A 123 -11.06 10.67 -4.82
N VAL A 124 -10.67 10.97 -3.58
CA VAL A 124 -11.61 11.44 -2.53
C VAL A 124 -12.27 12.75 -2.93
N SER A 125 -11.51 13.71 -3.46
CA SER A 125 -12.07 15.01 -3.86
C SER A 125 -13.09 14.88 -5.00
N LEU A 126 -12.78 14.11 -6.06
CA LEU A 126 -13.71 13.87 -7.17
C LEU A 126 -14.91 13.01 -6.75
N GLY A 127 -14.71 12.01 -5.89
CA GLY A 127 -15.77 11.19 -5.34
C GLY A 127 -16.77 11.99 -4.51
N PHE A 128 -16.27 12.91 -3.67
CA PHE A 128 -17.10 13.82 -2.89
C PHE A 128 -17.82 14.85 -3.76
N LEU A 129 -17.14 15.38 -4.78
CA LEU A 129 -17.74 16.29 -5.75
C LEU A 129 -18.93 15.63 -6.46
N ALA A 130 -18.76 14.39 -6.91
CA ALA A 130 -19.82 13.61 -7.54
C ALA A 130 -20.97 13.31 -6.57
N ALA A 131 -20.66 12.93 -5.32
CA ALA A 131 -21.67 12.65 -4.30
C ALA A 131 -22.49 13.90 -3.89
N TYR A 132 -21.85 15.07 -3.86
CA TYR A 132 -22.48 16.33 -3.44
C TYR A 132 -23.39 16.93 -4.51
N PHE A 133 -22.86 17.16 -5.72
CA PHE A 133 -23.62 17.86 -6.75
C PHE A 133 -24.71 16.99 -7.38
N ARG A 134 -24.48 15.67 -7.46
CA ARG A 134 -25.33 14.71 -8.19
C ARG A 134 -25.59 15.16 -9.65
N GLY A 135 -26.24 14.33 -10.46
CA GLY A 135 -26.67 14.70 -11.82
C GLY A 135 -25.52 14.91 -12.80
N ARG A 136 -25.40 16.09 -13.43
CA ARG A 136 -24.43 16.32 -14.54
C ARG A 136 -22.96 16.24 -14.10
N VAL A 137 -22.63 16.79 -12.92
CA VAL A 137 -21.24 16.75 -12.40
C VAL A 137 -20.85 15.31 -12.10
N GLU A 138 -21.74 14.56 -11.48
CA GLU A 138 -21.58 13.14 -11.22
C GLU A 138 -21.40 12.33 -12.51
N GLN A 139 -22.24 12.58 -13.52
CA GLN A 139 -22.15 11.90 -14.81
C GLN A 139 -20.81 12.19 -15.52
N LEU A 140 -20.31 13.43 -15.43
CA LEU A 140 -19.01 13.81 -15.98
C LEU A 140 -17.85 13.10 -15.24
N VAL A 141 -17.89 13.07 -13.90
CA VAL A 141 -16.87 12.38 -13.10
C VAL A 141 -16.86 10.87 -13.41
N LEU A 142 -18.03 10.24 -13.46
CA LEU A 142 -18.16 8.82 -13.81
C LEU A 142 -17.69 8.55 -15.25
N MET A 143 -17.98 9.44 -16.20
CA MET A 143 -17.49 9.32 -17.57
C MET A 143 -15.96 9.37 -17.65
N ILE A 144 -15.30 10.28 -16.92
CA ILE A 144 -13.82 10.34 -16.89
C ILE A 144 -13.24 9.07 -16.25
N ILE A 145 -13.86 8.59 -15.17
CA ILE A 145 -13.50 7.35 -14.49
C ILE A 145 -13.60 6.15 -15.46
N ASP A 146 -14.69 6.05 -16.23
CA ASP A 146 -14.90 4.96 -17.17
C ASP A 146 -13.94 5.06 -18.38
N ALA A 147 -13.68 6.27 -18.86
CA ALA A 147 -12.69 6.52 -19.90
C ALA A 147 -11.29 6.08 -19.47
N GLN A 148 -10.86 6.41 -18.25
CA GLN A 148 -9.56 5.96 -17.74
C GLN A 148 -9.52 4.45 -17.51
N ALA A 149 -10.59 3.86 -16.97
CA ALA A 149 -10.66 2.41 -16.72
C ALA A 149 -10.69 1.57 -18.01
N SER A 150 -11.07 2.17 -19.15
CA SER A 150 -11.12 1.48 -20.45
C SER A 150 -9.74 1.16 -21.04
N MET A 151 -8.68 1.86 -20.59
CA MET A 151 -7.33 1.71 -21.11
C MET A 151 -6.37 1.24 -20.01
N PRO A 152 -5.46 0.29 -20.29
CA PRO A 152 -4.44 -0.08 -19.33
C PRO A 152 -3.58 1.13 -18.96
N PHE A 153 -3.51 1.45 -17.67
CA PHE A 153 -2.79 2.64 -17.19
C PHE A 153 -1.33 2.67 -17.62
N MET A 154 -0.69 1.50 -17.69
CA MET A 154 0.69 1.37 -18.16
C MET A 154 0.86 1.90 -19.59
N ILE A 155 -0.09 1.67 -20.49
CA ILE A 155 -0.03 2.18 -21.87
C ILE A 155 -0.11 3.69 -21.90
N ILE A 156 -1.03 4.27 -21.12
CA ILE A 156 -1.15 5.74 -20.96
C ILE A 156 0.17 6.30 -20.42
N ALA A 157 0.72 5.66 -19.37
CA ALA A 157 1.93 6.14 -18.73
C ALA A 157 3.14 6.13 -19.69
N LEU A 158 3.31 5.04 -20.44
CA LEU A 158 4.36 4.93 -21.46
C LEU A 158 4.23 6.01 -22.53
N ALA A 159 3.01 6.25 -23.05
CA ALA A 159 2.76 7.27 -24.07
C ALA A 159 3.08 8.69 -23.56
N VAL A 160 2.65 9.01 -22.33
CA VAL A 160 2.91 10.32 -21.71
C VAL A 160 4.41 10.54 -21.49
N LEU A 161 5.12 9.56 -20.93
CA LEU A 161 6.56 9.67 -20.67
C LEU A 161 7.39 9.71 -21.96
N ALA A 162 6.97 8.99 -22.99
CA ALA A 162 7.63 9.03 -24.30
C ALA A 162 7.44 10.39 -25.00
N PHE A 163 6.27 11.01 -24.87
CA PHE A 163 5.97 12.28 -25.55
C PHE A 163 6.52 13.51 -24.82
N PHE A 164 6.28 13.62 -23.50
CA PHE A 164 6.70 14.77 -22.69
C PHE A 164 8.14 14.66 -22.20
N GLY A 165 8.80 13.53 -22.45
CA GLY A 165 10.08 13.20 -21.86
C GLY A 165 9.94 12.78 -20.40
N ASN A 166 11.06 12.40 -19.80
CA ASN A 166 11.07 11.82 -18.47
C ASN A 166 11.64 12.80 -17.43
N SER A 167 10.83 13.16 -16.43
CA SER A 167 11.26 13.91 -15.25
C SER A 167 10.70 13.25 -14.00
N LEU A 168 11.44 13.31 -12.89
CA LEU A 168 11.01 12.70 -11.63
C LEU A 168 9.64 13.23 -11.17
N VAL A 169 9.39 14.54 -11.37
CA VAL A 169 8.11 15.17 -11.02
C VAL A 169 6.97 14.65 -11.89
N LEU A 170 7.16 14.64 -13.22
CA LEU A 170 6.15 14.11 -14.14
C LEU A 170 5.86 12.64 -13.82
N PHE A 171 6.91 11.84 -13.63
CA PHE A 171 6.79 10.43 -13.29
C PHE A 171 6.02 10.22 -11.98
N THR A 172 6.32 11.00 -10.94
CA THR A 172 5.62 10.92 -9.63
C THR A 172 4.15 11.30 -9.75
N VAL A 173 3.85 12.41 -10.42
CA VAL A 173 2.47 12.88 -10.63
C VAL A 173 1.68 11.88 -11.46
N LEU A 174 2.30 11.34 -12.51
CA LEU A 174 1.73 10.31 -13.36
C LEU A 174 1.44 9.03 -12.57
N MET A 175 2.37 8.55 -11.75
CA MET A 175 2.09 7.43 -10.83
C MET A 175 0.95 7.77 -9.87
N GLY A 176 0.79 9.03 -9.48
CA GLY A 176 -0.32 9.50 -8.66
C GLY A 176 -1.69 9.46 -9.34
N PHE A 177 -1.74 9.43 -10.66
CA PHE A 177 -2.96 9.13 -11.43
C PHE A 177 -3.25 7.63 -11.54
N HIS A 178 -2.51 6.77 -10.85
CA HIS A 178 -2.85 5.36 -10.77
C HIS A 178 -3.84 5.09 -9.63
N GLY A 179 -4.96 4.44 -9.92
CA GLY A 179 -5.93 3.98 -8.92
C GLY A 179 -6.87 5.05 -8.35
N TRP A 180 -6.76 6.31 -8.79
CA TRP A 180 -7.61 7.40 -8.31
C TRP A 180 -9.08 7.15 -8.63
N GLU A 181 -9.36 6.48 -9.75
CA GLU A 181 -10.69 6.15 -10.24
C GLU A 181 -11.40 5.15 -9.31
N ARG A 182 -10.62 4.23 -8.72
CA ARG A 182 -11.13 3.23 -7.76
C ARG A 182 -11.43 3.91 -6.44
N ILE A 183 -10.51 4.74 -5.95
CA ILE A 183 -10.72 5.52 -4.73
C ILE A 183 -11.91 6.48 -4.90
N ALA A 184 -12.07 7.12 -6.06
CA ALA A 184 -13.20 8.01 -6.36
C ALA A 184 -14.55 7.30 -6.28
N ARG A 185 -14.66 6.09 -6.84
CA ARG A 185 -15.89 5.28 -6.76
C ARG A 185 -16.22 4.89 -5.32
N ILE A 186 -15.22 4.45 -4.55
CA ILE A 186 -15.38 4.10 -3.13
C ILE A 186 -15.80 5.34 -2.32
N ALA A 187 -15.08 6.45 -2.45
CA ALA A 187 -15.36 7.69 -1.75
C ALA A 187 -16.76 8.23 -2.09
N ARG A 188 -17.19 8.15 -3.36
CA ARG A 188 -18.54 8.53 -3.79
C ARG A 188 -19.60 7.67 -3.10
N GLY A 189 -19.47 6.34 -3.16
CA GLY A 189 -20.44 5.42 -2.56
C GLY A 189 -20.58 5.62 -1.06
N LEU A 190 -19.44 5.71 -0.36
CA LEU A 190 -19.40 5.97 1.09
C LEU A 190 -19.94 7.34 1.44
N ALA A 191 -19.67 8.37 0.64
CA ALA A 191 -20.22 9.71 0.86
C ALA A 191 -21.73 9.76 0.65
N ILE A 192 -22.28 9.06 -0.35
CA ILE A 192 -23.73 8.96 -0.54
C ILE A 192 -24.37 8.29 0.67
N ALA A 193 -23.87 7.13 1.09
CA ALA A 193 -24.37 6.42 2.27
C ALA A 193 -24.25 7.28 3.54
N ALA A 194 -23.13 7.99 3.73
CA ALA A 194 -22.92 8.89 4.86
C ALA A 194 -23.91 10.08 4.87
N ASN A 195 -24.31 10.60 3.70
CA ASN A 195 -25.31 11.66 3.62
C ASN A 195 -26.73 11.18 3.95
N GLU A 196 -27.01 9.89 3.83
CA GLU A 196 -28.31 9.29 4.21
C GLU A 196 -28.44 9.09 5.73
N HIS A 197 -27.34 9.15 6.47
CA HIS A 197 -27.36 9.08 7.93
C HIS A 197 -27.83 10.41 8.54
N GLY A 198 -28.66 10.34 9.60
CA GLY A 198 -29.30 11.50 10.22
C GLY A 198 -28.34 12.58 10.75
N TYR A 199 -27.09 12.26 11.05
CA TYR A 199 -26.10 13.24 11.50
C TYR A 199 -25.74 14.27 10.41
N ALA A 200 -25.71 13.86 9.14
CA ALA A 200 -25.34 14.74 8.03
C ALA A 200 -26.45 15.77 7.78
N THR A 201 -27.70 15.33 7.86
CA THR A 201 -28.89 16.20 7.80
C THR A 201 -28.92 17.16 8.99
N ALA A 202 -28.74 16.66 10.22
CA ALA A 202 -28.74 17.50 11.42
C ALA A 202 -27.67 18.61 11.35
N VAL A 203 -26.46 18.30 10.90
CA VAL A 203 -25.38 19.29 10.75
C VAL A 203 -25.69 20.29 9.63
N ARG A 204 -26.35 19.87 8.55
CA ARG A 204 -26.82 20.77 7.48
C ARG A 204 -27.90 21.73 8.00
N ASP A 205 -28.84 21.25 8.82
CA ASP A 205 -29.90 22.05 9.42
C ASP A 205 -29.36 23.09 10.43
N LEU A 206 -28.21 22.79 11.05
CA LEU A 206 -27.45 23.76 11.86
C LEU A 206 -26.68 24.81 11.03
N GLY A 207 -26.86 24.84 9.71
CA GLY A 207 -26.27 25.85 8.82
C GLY A 207 -24.81 25.59 8.43
N ALA A 208 -24.31 24.36 8.58
CA ALA A 208 -22.94 24.02 8.18
C ALA A 208 -22.77 24.06 6.65
N SER A 209 -21.65 24.64 6.19
CA SER A 209 -21.31 24.63 4.77
C SER A 209 -20.97 23.21 4.28
N PRO A 210 -21.18 22.90 2.98
CA PRO A 210 -20.86 21.59 2.40
C PRO A 210 -19.43 21.12 2.70
N TRP A 211 -18.45 22.01 2.55
CA TRP A 211 -17.04 21.70 2.85
C TRP A 211 -16.82 21.29 4.30
N ARG A 212 -17.55 21.89 5.25
CA ARG A 212 -17.51 21.51 6.66
C ARG A 212 -18.14 20.14 6.88
N ILE A 213 -19.28 19.85 6.26
CA ILE A 213 -19.94 18.54 6.34
C ILE A 213 -19.00 17.45 5.82
N TYR A 214 -18.48 17.62 4.61
CA TYR A 214 -17.62 16.61 3.99
C TYR A 214 -16.27 16.46 4.69
N GLY A 215 -15.59 17.57 5.02
CA GLY A 215 -14.26 17.51 5.60
C GLY A 215 -14.22 17.14 7.09
N ARG A 216 -15.20 17.60 7.90
CA ARG A 216 -15.17 17.43 9.36
C ARG A 216 -16.07 16.30 9.87
N HIS A 217 -17.04 15.86 9.08
CA HIS A 217 -18.00 14.84 9.52
C HIS A 217 -17.96 13.59 8.64
N ILE A 218 -18.07 13.71 7.32
CA ILE A 218 -18.08 12.55 6.43
C ILE A 218 -16.69 11.92 6.32
N LEU A 219 -15.67 12.71 5.98
CA LEU A 219 -14.31 12.19 5.73
C LEU A 219 -13.77 11.42 6.94
N PRO A 220 -13.83 11.91 8.19
CA PRO A 220 -13.33 11.16 9.34
C PRO A 220 -14.12 9.86 9.58
N ASN A 221 -15.41 9.82 9.24
CA ASN A 221 -16.25 8.63 9.41
C ASN A 221 -15.87 7.53 8.41
N ILE A 222 -15.53 7.90 7.18
CA ILE A 222 -15.20 6.93 6.11
C ILE A 222 -13.68 6.74 5.92
N ALA A 223 -12.85 7.44 6.69
CA ALA A 223 -11.40 7.43 6.58
C ALA A 223 -10.80 6.04 6.76
N SER A 224 -11.38 5.22 7.65
CA SER A 224 -10.99 3.82 7.86
C SER A 224 -10.96 3.03 6.55
N THR A 225 -12.06 3.05 5.80
CA THR A 225 -12.19 2.36 4.52
C THR A 225 -11.28 2.94 3.44
N LEU A 226 -11.10 4.26 3.44
CA LEU A 226 -10.19 4.92 2.49
C LEU A 226 -8.72 4.56 2.77
N ILE A 227 -8.31 4.52 4.04
CA ILE A 227 -6.96 4.11 4.45
C ILE A 227 -6.71 2.66 4.02
N VAL A 228 -7.67 1.76 4.23
CA VAL A 228 -7.57 0.38 3.74
C VAL A 228 -7.39 0.35 2.21
N SER A 229 -8.18 1.11 1.46
CA SER A 229 -7.99 1.19 0.00
C SER A 229 -6.60 1.71 -0.39
N MET A 230 -6.06 2.69 0.34
CA MET A 230 -4.71 3.21 0.10
C MET A 230 -3.64 2.14 0.34
N THR A 231 -3.81 1.26 1.33
CA THR A 231 -2.87 0.14 1.57
C THR A 231 -2.83 -0.86 0.41
N LEU A 232 -3.91 -1.00 -0.36
CA LEU A 232 -3.93 -1.85 -1.55
C LEU A 232 -3.32 -1.14 -2.77
N THR A 233 -3.54 0.17 -2.91
CA THR A 233 -2.97 0.96 -4.02
C THR A 233 -1.45 1.10 -3.91
N PHE A 234 -0.89 1.17 -2.71
CA PHE A 234 0.55 1.40 -2.53
C PHE A 234 1.44 0.30 -3.17
N PRO A 235 1.19 -1.01 -2.96
CA PRO A 235 1.87 -2.08 -3.67
C PRO A 235 1.72 -2.04 -5.19
N GLU A 236 0.52 -1.72 -5.69
CA GLU A 236 0.26 -1.60 -7.13
C GLU A 236 1.13 -0.50 -7.75
N VAL A 237 1.27 0.64 -7.06
CA VAL A 237 2.14 1.73 -7.49
C VAL A 237 3.61 1.31 -7.50
N ILE A 238 4.10 0.58 -6.49
CA ILE A 238 5.47 0.05 -6.50
C ILE A 238 5.72 -0.85 -7.70
N LEU A 239 4.77 -1.75 -7.99
CA LEU A 239 4.88 -2.67 -9.12
C LEU A 239 4.84 -1.94 -10.46
N LEU A 240 3.98 -0.93 -10.59
CA LEU A 240 3.90 -0.08 -11.76
C LEU A 240 5.18 0.74 -11.97
N GLU A 241 5.70 1.38 -10.91
CA GLU A 241 6.98 2.08 -10.94
C GLU A 241 8.08 1.14 -11.40
N SER A 242 8.14 -0.05 -10.79
CA SER A 242 9.14 -1.05 -11.11
C SER A 242 9.05 -1.53 -12.55
N GLY A 243 7.82 -1.74 -13.06
CA GLY A 243 7.58 -2.14 -14.44
C GLY A 243 7.99 -1.08 -15.46
N LEU A 244 7.67 0.19 -15.21
CA LEU A 244 8.06 1.29 -16.11
C LEU A 244 9.57 1.56 -16.07
N SER A 245 10.16 1.50 -14.88
CA SER A 245 11.62 1.57 -14.67
C SER A 245 12.34 0.42 -15.38
N PHE A 246 11.81 -0.80 -15.30
CA PHE A 246 12.32 -1.96 -16.04
C PHE A 246 12.26 -1.76 -17.58
N LEU A 247 11.23 -1.06 -18.07
CA LEU A 247 11.10 -0.68 -19.48
C LEU A 247 11.95 0.54 -19.89
N GLY A 248 12.75 1.10 -18.98
CA GLY A 248 13.65 2.23 -19.25
C GLY A 248 13.01 3.61 -19.16
N LEU A 249 11.73 3.70 -18.77
CA LEU A 249 10.97 4.95 -18.68
C LEU A 249 10.74 5.44 -17.25
N GLY A 250 11.32 4.76 -16.27
CA GLY A 250 11.27 5.18 -14.86
C GLY A 250 12.42 6.12 -14.48
N VAL A 251 12.89 6.05 -13.24
CA VAL A 251 13.89 7.00 -12.72
C VAL A 251 15.14 7.04 -13.63
N GLN A 252 15.72 8.21 -13.87
CA GLN A 252 16.89 8.34 -14.74
C GLN A 252 18.19 8.52 -13.94
N PRO A 253 19.34 8.03 -14.45
CA PRO A 253 20.65 8.34 -13.87
C PRO A 253 20.85 9.86 -13.71
N PRO A 254 21.51 10.33 -12.63
CA PRO A 254 22.29 9.55 -11.68
C PRO A 254 21.48 8.91 -10.55
N LEU A 255 20.15 9.11 -10.49
CA LEU A 255 19.31 8.50 -9.47
C LEU A 255 19.08 7.02 -9.75
N THR A 256 18.67 6.29 -8.71
CA THR A 256 18.42 4.84 -8.77
C THR A 256 17.12 4.50 -8.06
N SER A 257 16.33 3.61 -8.64
CA SER A 257 15.13 3.02 -8.03
C SER A 257 15.23 1.50 -8.02
N LEU A 258 14.35 0.85 -7.26
CA LEU A 258 14.32 -0.62 -7.20
C LEU A 258 14.06 -1.20 -8.59
N GLY A 259 13.09 -0.65 -9.32
CA GLY A 259 12.79 -1.03 -10.69
C GLY A 259 13.95 -0.91 -11.66
N ASN A 260 14.73 0.17 -11.57
CA ASN A 260 15.89 0.36 -12.42
C ASN A 260 16.95 -0.71 -12.17
N MET A 261 17.19 -1.06 -10.90
CA MET A 261 18.15 -2.11 -10.56
C MET A 261 17.70 -3.47 -11.11
N VAL A 262 16.40 -3.76 -11.09
CA VAL A 262 15.85 -4.97 -11.74
C VAL A 262 16.06 -4.91 -13.26
N GLY A 263 15.80 -3.76 -13.89
CA GLY A 263 16.00 -3.53 -15.33
C GLY A 263 17.44 -3.81 -15.75
N TYR A 264 18.42 -3.20 -15.08
CA TYR A 264 19.83 -3.43 -15.37
C TYR A 264 20.26 -4.85 -15.04
N GLY A 265 19.84 -5.39 -13.90
CA GLY A 265 20.19 -6.75 -13.47
C GLY A 265 19.74 -7.85 -14.43
N ARG A 266 18.74 -7.58 -15.29
CA ARG A 266 18.25 -8.53 -16.31
C ARG A 266 19.36 -9.02 -17.24
N GLU A 267 20.23 -8.12 -17.67
CA GLU A 267 21.32 -8.45 -18.61
C GLU A 267 22.42 -9.29 -17.96
N TYR A 268 22.51 -9.26 -16.63
CA TYR A 268 23.56 -9.90 -15.85
C TYR A 268 23.07 -11.11 -15.06
N ILE A 269 21.90 -11.67 -15.37
CA ILE A 269 21.33 -12.78 -14.60
C ILE A 269 22.25 -14.03 -14.56
N GLN A 270 23.03 -14.26 -15.62
CA GLN A 270 23.94 -15.40 -15.70
C GLN A 270 25.31 -15.13 -15.06
N THR A 271 25.73 -13.86 -14.98
CA THR A 271 27.08 -13.46 -14.58
C THR A 271 27.15 -12.79 -13.21
N ALA A 272 26.18 -11.92 -12.90
CA ALA A 272 26.05 -11.19 -11.64
C ALA A 272 24.59 -11.15 -11.16
N PRO A 273 24.01 -12.31 -10.77
CA PRO A 273 22.59 -12.41 -10.39
C PRO A 273 22.22 -11.58 -9.15
N TRP A 274 23.19 -11.24 -8.29
CA TRP A 274 22.95 -10.42 -7.08
C TRP A 274 22.39 -9.03 -7.40
N ILE A 275 22.73 -8.46 -8.56
CA ILE A 275 22.24 -7.15 -9.02
C ILE A 275 20.72 -7.16 -9.17
N LEU A 276 20.16 -8.27 -9.65
CA LEU A 276 18.72 -8.46 -9.85
C LEU A 276 18.01 -8.99 -8.60
N ILE A 277 18.59 -9.99 -7.93
CA ILE A 277 17.93 -10.68 -6.81
C ILE A 277 17.68 -9.71 -5.64
N ALA A 278 18.67 -8.89 -5.30
CA ALA A 278 18.57 -7.98 -4.16
C ALA A 278 17.37 -7.00 -4.25
N PRO A 279 17.19 -6.20 -5.33
CA PRO A 279 16.02 -5.33 -5.46
C PRO A 279 14.71 -6.11 -5.62
N CYS A 280 14.71 -7.26 -6.31
CA CYS A 280 13.52 -8.11 -6.43
C CYS A 280 13.00 -8.60 -5.07
N THR A 281 13.89 -9.08 -4.20
CA THR A 281 13.52 -9.52 -2.85
C THR A 281 12.91 -8.37 -2.05
N VAL A 282 13.49 -7.16 -2.15
CA VAL A 282 12.95 -5.98 -1.48
C VAL A 282 11.56 -5.62 -2.00
N ILE A 283 11.35 -5.61 -3.33
CA ILE A 283 10.04 -5.33 -3.92
C ILE A 283 9.02 -6.35 -3.40
N VAL A 284 9.29 -7.65 -3.53
CA VAL A 284 8.36 -8.72 -3.16
C VAL A 284 8.01 -8.68 -1.67
N LEU A 285 9.01 -8.60 -0.79
CA LEU A 285 8.75 -8.60 0.65
C LEU A 285 8.02 -7.33 1.09
N THR A 286 8.31 -6.19 0.48
CA THR A 286 7.66 -4.92 0.80
C THR A 286 6.21 -4.91 0.34
N THR A 287 5.93 -5.27 -0.91
CA THR A 287 4.56 -5.30 -1.44
C THR A 287 3.71 -6.32 -0.69
N LEU A 288 4.25 -7.52 -0.44
CA LEU A 288 3.58 -8.55 0.36
C LEU A 288 3.29 -8.08 1.78
N SER A 289 4.26 -7.43 2.45
CA SER A 289 4.08 -6.95 3.83
C SER A 289 3.00 -5.86 3.92
N VAL A 290 2.96 -4.94 2.95
CA VAL A 290 1.90 -3.92 2.89
C VAL A 290 0.54 -4.56 2.62
N SER A 291 0.44 -5.53 1.70
CA SER A 291 -0.81 -6.24 1.42
C SER A 291 -1.34 -6.98 2.66
N ILE A 292 -0.49 -7.75 3.34
CA ILE A 292 -0.86 -8.45 4.59
C ILE A 292 -1.36 -7.47 5.65
N LEU A 293 -0.67 -6.34 5.84
CA LEU A 293 -1.06 -5.33 6.81
C LEU A 293 -2.40 -4.67 6.42
N GLY A 294 -2.60 -4.42 5.13
CA GLY A 294 -3.83 -3.85 4.59
C GLY A 294 -5.04 -4.76 4.77
N ASP A 295 -4.89 -6.05 4.47
CA ASP A 295 -5.95 -7.05 4.67
C ASP A 295 -6.30 -7.20 6.16
N TRP A 296 -5.29 -7.28 7.04
CA TRP A 296 -5.54 -7.31 8.48
C TRP A 296 -6.25 -6.03 8.99
N LEU A 297 -5.87 -4.86 8.46
CA LEU A 297 -6.50 -3.59 8.81
C LEU A 297 -7.96 -3.55 8.31
N ARG A 298 -8.22 -4.08 7.12
CA ARG A 298 -9.57 -4.22 6.56
C ARG A 298 -10.45 -5.06 7.47
N ASP A 299 -10.00 -6.24 7.86
CA ASP A 299 -10.77 -7.17 8.69
C ASP A 299 -11.12 -6.59 10.06
N ARG A 300 -10.27 -5.71 10.61
CA ARG A 300 -10.49 -5.04 11.90
C ARG A 300 -11.43 -3.85 11.83
N LEU A 301 -11.48 -3.20 10.67
CA LEU A 301 -12.28 -2.00 10.44
C LEU A 301 -13.63 -2.31 9.82
N ASP A 302 -13.84 -3.54 9.33
CA ASP A 302 -15.13 -3.98 8.80
C ASP A 302 -16.16 -4.15 9.95
N PRO A 303 -17.23 -3.32 10.00
CA PRO A 303 -18.24 -3.41 11.03
C PRO A 303 -19.19 -4.60 10.86
N THR A 304 -19.17 -5.30 9.72
CA THR A 304 -20.05 -6.46 9.47
C THR A 304 -19.56 -7.77 10.09
N LEU A 305 -18.32 -7.79 10.61
CA LEU A 305 -17.71 -8.95 11.28
C LEU A 305 -17.88 -8.94 12.81
N LYS A 306 -18.66 -8.00 13.36
CA LYS A 306 -18.99 -7.91 14.80
C LYS A 306 -20.45 -8.18 15.09
#